data_AF-A0A0A2W4B8-F1
#
_entry.id   AF-A0A0A2W4B8-F1
#
_cell.length_a   1.000
_cell.length_b   1.000
_cell.length_c   1.000
_cell.angle_alpha   90.00
_cell.angle_beta   90.00
_cell.angle_gamma   90.00
#
_symmetry.space_group_name_H-M   'P 1'
#
loop_
_entity.id
_entity.type
_entity.pdbx_description
1 polymer ?
#
loop_
_entity_poly.entity_id
_entity_poly.type
_entity_poly.pdbx_seq_one_letter_code
_entity_poly.pdbx_strand_id
1 'polypeptide(L)'
;MLPFVVAGGILIAISFLWGIYSADPSSPQYNAIAATLMQVGQQAFSIMVPVFTAYIAWSISGRAGMVAGFVGGLLANATGAGFLGGIIAGFAAGYFMLLVRRMLDGLPRQYEGLKSIFIMPLIGVLVIGVLMVLLGKPVAAINNGMMGWLTSLQQANPILLGIVVGAMCSFDFGGPVNKAAYVTGTLLLGQGNFFFMAGVSAACITPPLVIALATTFFPKGFSEEERAAGMVNYILGCTHITEGAIPFAAKDPLRVIPMMMIASSISAVLSYSMHIEVPAPHGGFLILPLVSKPFIWVLCILAGSACGAVMLGTWRLWNNRKQPTVGLQTGGTALRQVNDKLVSAGSTTPEYLQGMLDREAQISTYLGQGIAIPHGTADTRHAVLNTGVKVIVFPQGVDWGEGNVAYMVAGIAARSNEHLDILRQLTRALSDEGVPHTLAKATTPAEVLAILTVGNDAGGDPQAPSTAGEQATFVIRNPHGLHARPSAVLVKLIKQFQSHVTVENMDSPAGPVDGKNLMKMVSLGAKAGHRMRFSASGADARRALAAIGQGIEQGLGEMPSAPPEQPKRSWLSRLFS
;
A
#
# COMPACT_ATOMS: atom_id res chain seq x y z
N MET A 1 -3.69 -20.85 -3.60
CA MET A 1 -4.68 -21.61 -2.81
C MET A 1 -5.93 -20.80 -2.51
N LEU A 2 -5.85 -19.56 -2.01
CA LEU A 2 -7.00 -18.76 -1.56
C LEU A 2 -8.19 -18.67 -2.54
N PRO A 3 -8.00 -18.41 -3.85
CA PRO A 3 -9.13 -18.35 -4.79
C PRO A 3 -9.93 -19.65 -4.85
N PHE A 4 -9.28 -20.80 -4.70
CA PHE A 4 -9.94 -22.11 -4.67
C PHE A 4 -10.77 -22.30 -3.41
N VAL A 5 -10.27 -21.80 -2.28
CA VAL A 5 -11.00 -21.87 -1.01
C VAL A 5 -12.21 -20.95 -1.01
N VAL A 6 -12.08 -19.75 -1.59
CA VAL A 6 -13.19 -18.80 -1.71
C VAL A 6 -14.24 -19.33 -2.65
N ALA A 7 -13.86 -19.74 -3.87
CA ALA A 7 -14.81 -20.30 -4.83
C ALA A 7 -15.47 -21.58 -4.29
N GLY A 8 -14.67 -22.51 -3.75
CA GLY A 8 -15.19 -23.74 -3.16
C GLY A 8 -16.12 -23.48 -1.98
N GLY A 9 -15.71 -22.58 -1.08
CA GLY A 9 -16.48 -22.17 0.11
C GLY A 9 -17.83 -21.61 -0.25
N ILE A 10 -17.85 -20.66 -1.20
CA ILE A 10 -19.08 -20.00 -1.66
C ILE A 10 -20.01 -20.99 -2.40
N LEU A 11 -19.49 -21.95 -3.16
CA LEU A 11 -20.34 -22.94 -3.84
C LEU A 11 -20.97 -23.95 -2.86
N ILE A 12 -20.17 -24.49 -1.92
CA ILE A 12 -20.65 -25.32 -0.80
C ILE A 12 -21.72 -24.56 -0.03
N ALA A 13 -21.45 -23.30 0.24
CA ALA A 13 -22.34 -22.40 0.94
C ALA A 13 -23.69 -22.17 0.26
N ILE A 14 -23.68 -21.84 -1.03
CA ILE A 14 -24.91 -21.65 -1.80
C ILE A 14 -25.72 -22.95 -1.82
N SER A 15 -25.07 -24.13 -1.81
CA SER A 15 -25.79 -25.40 -1.72
C SER A 15 -26.69 -25.50 -0.48
N PHE A 16 -26.31 -24.88 0.64
CA PHE A 16 -27.10 -24.91 1.87
C PHE A 16 -28.35 -24.02 1.84
N LEU A 17 -28.54 -23.18 0.83
CA LEU A 17 -29.78 -22.37 0.69
C LEU A 17 -31.04 -23.24 0.53
N TRP A 18 -30.87 -24.50 0.08
CA TRP A 18 -31.95 -25.50 0.00
C TRP A 18 -32.12 -26.33 1.28
N GLY A 19 -31.36 -26.02 2.33
CA GLY A 19 -31.29 -26.80 3.56
C GLY A 19 -29.91 -27.43 3.75
N ILE A 20 -29.55 -27.72 5.00
CA ILE A 20 -28.21 -28.27 5.35
C ILE A 20 -27.97 -29.68 4.80
N TYR A 21 -29.06 -30.42 4.53
CA TYR A 21 -29.01 -31.76 3.95
C TYR A 21 -29.45 -31.77 2.48
N SER A 22 -29.42 -30.62 1.80
CA SER A 22 -29.89 -30.49 0.41
C SER A 22 -29.03 -31.22 -0.61
N ALA A 23 -27.78 -31.55 -0.25
CA ALA A 23 -26.86 -32.31 -1.08
C ALA A 23 -26.97 -33.83 -0.88
N ASP A 24 -27.72 -34.30 0.12
CA ASP A 24 -27.88 -35.73 0.44
C ASP A 24 -29.05 -36.33 -0.36
N PRO A 25 -28.82 -37.28 -1.29
CA PRO A 25 -29.88 -37.91 -2.08
C PRO A 25 -30.93 -38.66 -1.25
N SER A 26 -30.61 -39.03 -0.01
CA SER A 26 -31.53 -39.71 0.91
C SER A 26 -32.37 -38.75 1.75
N SER A 27 -32.06 -37.46 1.72
CA SER A 27 -32.76 -36.43 2.49
C SER A 27 -33.99 -35.91 1.75
N PRO A 28 -35.10 -35.62 2.45
CA PRO A 28 -36.23 -34.91 1.86
C PRO A 28 -35.90 -33.46 1.43
N GLN A 29 -34.76 -32.92 1.87
CA GLN A 29 -34.25 -31.61 1.43
C GLN A 29 -33.50 -31.68 0.09
N TYR A 30 -33.32 -32.88 -0.47
CA TYR A 30 -32.48 -33.08 -1.64
C TYR A 30 -32.83 -32.15 -2.80
N ASN A 31 -31.81 -31.51 -3.34
CA ASN A 31 -31.90 -30.71 -4.54
C ASN A 31 -30.69 -30.99 -5.44
N ALA A 32 -30.95 -31.37 -6.70
CA ALA A 32 -29.89 -31.73 -7.63
C ALA A 32 -28.90 -30.57 -7.92
N ILE A 33 -29.38 -29.32 -7.92
CA ILE A 33 -28.52 -28.13 -8.10
C ILE A 33 -27.64 -27.97 -6.86
N ALA A 34 -28.21 -28.06 -5.66
CA ALA A 34 -27.45 -27.99 -4.42
C ALA A 34 -26.38 -29.10 -4.35
N ALA A 35 -26.73 -30.34 -4.68
CA ALA A 35 -25.77 -31.45 -4.74
C ALA A 35 -24.64 -31.20 -5.75
N THR A 36 -24.95 -30.65 -6.93
CA THR A 36 -23.95 -30.27 -7.93
C THR A 36 -23.02 -29.17 -7.41
N LEU A 37 -23.57 -28.12 -6.80
CA LEU A 37 -22.80 -27.02 -6.22
C LEU A 37 -21.88 -27.50 -5.08
N MET A 38 -22.40 -28.37 -4.20
CA MET A 38 -21.63 -29.02 -3.15
C MET A 38 -20.46 -29.81 -3.74
N GLN A 39 -20.72 -30.64 -4.74
CA GLN A 39 -19.69 -31.46 -5.38
C GLN A 39 -18.59 -30.60 -6.02
N VAL A 40 -18.97 -29.60 -6.82
CA VAL A 40 -18.00 -28.68 -7.46
C VAL A 40 -17.19 -27.93 -6.39
N GLY A 41 -17.86 -27.46 -5.34
CA GLY A 41 -17.20 -26.75 -4.24
C GLY A 41 -16.21 -27.64 -3.47
N GLN A 42 -16.57 -28.89 -3.18
CA GLN A 42 -15.68 -29.87 -2.56
C GLN A 42 -14.46 -30.19 -3.44
N GLN A 43 -14.63 -30.28 -4.76
CA GLN A 43 -13.50 -30.46 -5.68
C GLN A 43 -12.57 -29.25 -5.70
N ALA A 44 -13.11 -28.03 -5.64
CA ALA A 44 -12.28 -26.82 -5.52
C ALA A 44 -11.49 -26.81 -4.20
N PHE A 45 -12.08 -27.28 -3.09
CA PHE A 45 -11.35 -27.44 -1.82
C PHE A 45 -10.26 -28.52 -1.88
N SER A 46 -10.54 -29.65 -2.53
CA SER A 46 -9.61 -30.80 -2.56
C SER A 46 -8.27 -30.46 -3.23
N ILE A 47 -8.24 -29.49 -4.14
CA ILE A 47 -7.01 -29.04 -4.80
C ILE A 47 -6.24 -27.96 -4.04
N MET A 48 -6.72 -27.51 -2.88
CA MET A 48 -6.05 -26.46 -2.08
C MET A 48 -4.61 -26.83 -1.72
N VAL A 49 -4.41 -28.00 -1.10
CA VAL A 49 -3.09 -28.51 -0.68
C VAL A 49 -2.19 -28.79 -1.89
N PRO A 50 -2.64 -29.46 -2.98
CA PRO A 50 -1.88 -29.60 -4.22
C PRO A 50 -1.37 -28.28 -4.79
N VAL A 51 -2.25 -27.27 -4.89
CA VAL A 51 -1.87 -25.95 -5.41
C VAL A 51 -0.88 -25.28 -4.47
N PHE A 52 -1.14 -25.26 -3.17
CA PHE A 52 -0.22 -24.70 -2.17
C PHE A 52 1.18 -25.32 -2.28
N THR A 53 1.25 -26.66 -2.33
CA THR A 53 2.48 -27.43 -2.47
C THR A 53 3.24 -27.10 -3.75
N ALA A 54 2.52 -27.01 -4.88
CA ALA A 54 3.10 -26.67 -6.18
C ALA A 54 3.72 -25.26 -6.17
N TYR A 55 3.08 -24.28 -5.52
CA TYR A 55 3.59 -22.92 -5.42
C TYR A 55 4.81 -22.81 -4.47
N ILE A 56 4.88 -23.62 -3.41
CA ILE A 56 6.11 -23.74 -2.60
C ILE A 56 7.25 -24.24 -3.49
N ALA A 57 7.05 -25.34 -4.21
CA ALA A 57 8.08 -25.91 -5.08
C ALA A 57 8.50 -24.95 -6.20
N TRP A 58 7.52 -24.24 -6.77
CA TRP A 58 7.72 -23.22 -7.79
C TRP A 58 8.52 -22.02 -7.28
N SER A 59 8.31 -21.59 -6.03
CA SER A 59 9.08 -20.50 -5.43
C SER A 59 10.59 -20.80 -5.32
N ILE A 60 10.97 -22.08 -5.30
CA ILE A 60 12.36 -22.54 -5.15
C ILE A 60 13.00 -22.87 -6.51
N SER A 61 12.28 -23.57 -7.40
CA SER A 61 12.85 -24.10 -8.66
C SER A 61 12.08 -23.70 -9.92
N GLY A 62 11.10 -22.81 -9.81
CA GLY A 62 10.26 -22.35 -10.92
C GLY A 62 9.39 -23.46 -11.50
N ARG A 63 9.18 -23.43 -12.82
CA ARG A 63 8.30 -24.38 -13.52
C ARG A 63 8.71 -25.85 -13.33
N ALA A 64 10.00 -26.13 -13.16
CA ALA A 64 10.53 -27.49 -13.01
C ALA A 64 10.01 -28.17 -11.72
N GLY A 65 9.91 -27.44 -10.61
CA GLY A 65 9.39 -27.96 -9.33
C GLY A 65 7.88 -28.06 -9.27
N MET A 66 7.15 -27.29 -10.07
CA MET A 66 5.71 -27.14 -9.95
C MET A 66 4.96 -28.47 -10.13
N VAL A 67 5.33 -29.27 -11.13
CA VAL A 67 4.66 -30.55 -11.43
C VAL A 67 4.88 -31.56 -10.30
N ALA A 68 6.13 -31.73 -9.87
CA ALA A 68 6.48 -32.62 -8.77
C ALA A 68 5.83 -32.19 -7.44
N GLY A 69 5.78 -30.88 -7.18
CA GLY A 69 5.08 -30.33 -6.01
C GLY A 69 3.57 -30.57 -6.08
N PHE A 70 2.94 -30.38 -7.25
CA PHE A 70 1.52 -30.63 -7.42
C PHE A 70 1.16 -32.10 -7.15
N VAL A 71 1.92 -33.04 -7.73
CA VAL A 71 1.72 -34.48 -7.48
C VAL A 71 2.00 -34.84 -6.02
N GLY A 72 3.06 -34.30 -5.43
CA GLY A 72 3.38 -34.48 -4.02
C GLY A 72 2.24 -34.02 -3.10
N GLY A 73 1.61 -32.89 -3.41
CA GLY A 73 0.44 -32.40 -2.67
C GLY A 73 -0.83 -33.24 -2.90
N LEU A 74 -1.04 -33.79 -4.10
CA LEU A 74 -2.12 -34.77 -4.33
C LEU A 74 -1.94 -36.02 -3.48
N LEU A 75 -0.70 -36.53 -3.40
CA LEU A 75 -0.37 -37.66 -2.54
C LEU A 75 -0.49 -37.32 -1.06
N ALA A 76 -0.16 -36.09 -0.66
CA ALA A 76 -0.38 -35.64 0.72
C ALA A 76 -1.85 -35.73 1.12
N ASN A 77 -2.77 -35.37 0.22
CA ASN A 77 -4.20 -35.54 0.45
C ASN A 77 -4.62 -37.01 0.45
N ALA A 78 -4.19 -37.78 -0.56
CA ALA A 78 -4.57 -39.19 -0.71
C ALA A 78 -4.11 -40.08 0.45
N THR A 79 -2.98 -39.73 1.07
CA THR A 79 -2.40 -40.48 2.20
C THR A 79 -2.87 -39.99 3.57
N GLY A 80 -3.64 -38.90 3.63
CA GLY A 80 -4.05 -38.28 4.89
C GLY A 80 -2.92 -37.46 5.58
N ALA A 81 -1.77 -37.30 4.93
CA ALA A 81 -0.69 -36.44 5.43
C ALA A 81 -1.07 -34.95 5.49
N GLY A 82 -2.11 -34.56 4.74
CA GLY A 82 -2.75 -33.26 4.83
C GLY A 82 -1.82 -32.11 4.46
N PHE A 83 -2.04 -30.93 5.05
CA PHE A 83 -1.22 -29.77 4.74
C PHE A 83 0.24 -29.93 5.19
N LEU A 84 0.50 -30.68 6.28
CA LEU A 84 1.87 -30.93 6.75
C LEU A 84 2.66 -31.75 5.73
N GLY A 85 2.04 -32.80 5.18
CA GLY A 85 2.55 -33.52 4.03
C GLY A 85 2.77 -32.63 2.82
N GLY A 86 1.86 -31.69 2.56
CA GLY A 86 2.01 -30.69 1.51
C GLY A 86 3.22 -29.78 1.70
N ILE A 87 3.48 -29.30 2.92
CA ILE A 87 4.68 -28.48 3.21
C ILE A 87 5.95 -29.28 2.92
N ILE A 88 6.04 -30.53 3.43
CA ILE A 88 7.19 -31.42 3.22
C ILE A 88 7.39 -31.68 1.72
N ALA A 89 6.32 -32.07 1.02
CA ALA A 89 6.35 -32.32 -0.41
C ALA A 89 6.79 -31.10 -1.21
N GLY A 90 6.34 -29.90 -0.83
CA GLY A 90 6.62 -28.66 -1.56
C GLY A 90 8.09 -28.28 -1.48
N PHE A 91 8.66 -28.31 -0.27
CA PHE A 91 10.08 -28.06 -0.07
C PHE A 91 10.95 -29.15 -0.69
N ALA A 92 10.59 -30.43 -0.50
CA ALA A 92 11.30 -31.54 -1.10
C ALA A 92 11.33 -31.45 -2.62
N ALA A 93 10.17 -31.22 -3.26
CA ALA A 93 10.06 -31.02 -4.70
C ALA A 93 10.87 -29.80 -5.18
N GLY A 94 10.77 -28.67 -4.47
CA GLY A 94 11.50 -27.46 -4.82
C GLY A 94 13.01 -27.65 -4.82
N TYR A 95 13.58 -28.13 -3.72
CA TYR A 95 15.02 -28.31 -3.58
C TYR A 95 15.56 -29.46 -4.43
N PHE A 96 14.82 -30.57 -4.52
CA PHE A 96 15.21 -31.69 -5.38
C PHE A 96 15.24 -31.27 -6.86
N MET A 97 14.22 -30.55 -7.33
CA MET A 97 14.20 -30.09 -8.71
C MET A 97 15.24 -29.00 -9.00
N LEU A 98 15.61 -28.20 -7.99
CA LEU A 98 16.75 -27.29 -8.10
C LEU A 98 18.07 -28.06 -8.28
N LEU A 99 18.26 -29.16 -7.54
CA LEU A 99 19.42 -30.04 -7.68
C LEU A 99 19.47 -30.69 -9.07
N VAL A 100 18.36 -31.31 -9.51
CA VAL A 100 18.27 -31.95 -10.83
C VAL A 100 18.55 -30.96 -11.95
N ARG A 101 18.00 -29.74 -11.87
CA ARG A 101 18.30 -28.67 -12.84
C ARG A 101 19.79 -28.38 -12.90
N ARG A 102 20.45 -28.18 -11.74
CA ARG A 102 21.89 -27.91 -11.66
C ARG A 102 22.74 -29.05 -12.24
N MET A 103 22.37 -30.30 -11.97
CA MET A 103 23.06 -31.47 -12.53
C MET A 103 22.97 -31.53 -14.06
N LEU A 104 21.92 -30.94 -14.64
CA LEU A 104 21.64 -30.94 -16.07
C LEU A 104 22.04 -29.63 -16.77
N ASP A 105 22.73 -28.70 -16.10
CA ASP A 105 23.12 -27.41 -16.69
C ASP A 105 24.24 -27.53 -17.74
N GLY A 106 24.99 -28.64 -17.74
CA GLY A 106 26.01 -28.93 -18.76
C GLY A 106 25.47 -29.48 -20.08
N LEU A 107 24.16 -29.72 -20.22
CA LEU A 107 23.61 -30.28 -21.46
C LEU A 107 23.65 -29.24 -22.61
N PRO A 108 24.08 -29.66 -23.82
CA PRO A 108 24.00 -28.83 -25.01
C PRO A 108 22.58 -28.34 -25.30
N ARG A 109 22.45 -27.13 -25.88
CA ARG A 109 21.15 -26.47 -26.18
C ARG A 109 20.14 -27.35 -26.93
N GLN A 110 20.60 -28.26 -27.79
CA GLN A 110 19.75 -29.19 -28.54
C GLN A 110 18.92 -30.13 -27.64
N TYR A 111 19.34 -30.35 -26.38
CA TYR A 111 18.65 -31.22 -25.43
C TYR A 111 17.82 -30.45 -24.39
N GLU A 112 17.71 -29.13 -24.47
CA GLU A 112 16.89 -28.34 -23.52
C GLU A 112 15.41 -28.77 -23.54
N GLY A 113 14.88 -29.16 -24.71
CA GLY A 113 13.55 -29.75 -24.82
C GLY A 113 13.42 -31.07 -24.05
N LEU A 114 14.35 -32.00 -24.26
CA LEU A 114 14.39 -33.29 -23.54
C LEU A 114 14.54 -33.09 -22.02
N LYS A 115 15.43 -32.19 -21.61
CA LYS A 115 15.67 -31.80 -20.21
C LYS A 115 14.38 -31.28 -19.55
N SER A 116 13.71 -30.32 -20.19
CA SER A 116 12.59 -29.59 -19.58
C SER A 116 11.23 -30.28 -19.68
N ILE A 117 10.96 -30.99 -20.77
CA ILE A 117 9.66 -31.60 -21.04
C ILE A 117 9.62 -33.04 -20.51
N PHE A 118 10.74 -33.77 -20.55
CA PHE A 118 10.76 -35.19 -20.23
C PHE A 118 11.51 -35.50 -18.94
N ILE A 119 12.82 -35.21 -18.88
CA ILE A 119 13.69 -35.67 -17.79
C ILE A 119 13.26 -35.06 -16.45
N MET A 120 13.13 -33.73 -16.40
CA MET A 120 12.80 -33.03 -15.15
C MET A 120 11.43 -33.44 -14.58
N PRO A 121 10.32 -33.41 -15.35
CA PRO A 121 9.02 -33.84 -14.82
C PRO A 121 9.00 -35.32 -14.41
N LEU A 122 9.62 -36.22 -15.21
CA LEU A 122 9.62 -37.65 -14.91
C LEU A 122 10.36 -37.97 -13.61
N ILE A 123 11.60 -37.49 -13.48
CA ILE A 123 12.42 -37.76 -12.29
C ILE A 123 11.83 -37.07 -11.07
N GLY A 124 11.36 -35.82 -11.23
CA GLY A 124 10.71 -35.07 -10.16
C GLY A 124 9.49 -35.78 -9.61
N VAL A 125 8.55 -36.18 -10.48
CA VAL A 125 7.33 -36.88 -10.07
C VAL A 125 7.65 -38.26 -9.50
N LEU A 126 8.58 -39.01 -10.08
CA LEU A 126 8.96 -40.33 -9.57
C LEU A 126 9.52 -40.24 -8.14
N VAL A 127 10.53 -39.38 -7.93
CA VAL A 127 11.23 -39.31 -6.65
C VAL A 127 10.33 -38.72 -5.58
N ILE A 128 9.64 -37.62 -5.86
CA ILE A 128 8.72 -37.00 -4.89
C ILE A 128 7.50 -37.88 -4.65
N GLY A 129 7.02 -38.58 -5.68
CA GLY A 129 5.92 -39.54 -5.57
C GLY A 129 6.28 -40.70 -4.65
N VAL A 130 7.41 -41.37 -4.88
CA VAL A 130 7.90 -42.46 -4.02
C VAL A 130 8.12 -41.95 -2.60
N LEU A 131 8.74 -40.78 -2.44
CA LEU A 131 8.94 -40.16 -1.13
C LEU A 131 7.62 -39.98 -0.39
N MET A 132 6.60 -39.41 -1.03
CA MET A 132 5.31 -39.14 -0.40
C MET A 132 4.48 -40.40 -0.14
N VAL A 133 4.64 -41.45 -0.95
CA VAL A 133 4.03 -42.77 -0.66
C VAL A 133 4.67 -43.38 0.59
N LEU A 134 6.00 -43.32 0.72
CA LEU A 134 6.71 -43.85 1.88
C LEU A 134 6.45 -43.02 3.16
N LEU A 135 6.43 -41.69 3.03
CA LEU A 135 6.20 -40.77 4.14
C LEU A 135 4.72 -40.57 4.48
N GLY A 136 3.79 -41.01 3.64
CA GLY A 136 2.36 -40.72 3.79
C GLY A 136 1.81 -41.12 5.15
N LYS A 137 1.98 -42.38 5.56
CA LYS A 137 1.51 -42.89 6.87
C LYS A 137 2.16 -42.20 8.07
N PRO A 138 3.50 -42.11 8.18
CA PRO A 138 4.12 -41.46 9.34
C PRO A 138 3.75 -39.97 9.43
N VAL A 139 3.68 -39.26 8.30
CA VAL A 139 3.27 -37.84 8.31
C VAL A 139 1.79 -37.69 8.64
N ALA A 140 0.91 -38.59 8.16
CA ALA A 140 -0.50 -38.60 8.54
C ALA A 140 -0.68 -38.81 10.05
N ALA A 141 0.11 -39.69 10.68
CA ALA A 141 0.08 -39.88 12.13
C ALA A 141 0.47 -38.59 12.88
N ILE A 142 1.50 -37.88 12.41
CA ILE A 142 1.90 -36.59 12.98
C ILE A 142 0.81 -35.53 12.76
N ASN A 143 0.25 -35.46 11.56
CA ASN A 143 -0.82 -34.52 11.23
C ASN A 143 -2.05 -34.74 12.11
N ASN A 144 -2.48 -35.99 12.28
CA ASN A 144 -3.62 -36.34 13.13
C ASN A 144 -3.32 -36.09 14.62
N GLY A 145 -2.09 -36.37 15.08
CA GLY A 145 -1.66 -36.06 16.44
C GLY A 145 -1.67 -34.55 16.73
N MET A 146 -1.16 -33.75 15.80
CA MET A 146 -1.19 -32.29 15.88
C MET A 146 -2.62 -31.75 15.85
N MET A 147 -3.48 -32.29 14.99
CA MET A 147 -4.90 -31.94 14.94
C MET A 147 -5.60 -32.27 16.26
N GLY A 148 -5.36 -33.47 16.81
CA GLY A 148 -5.90 -33.87 18.11
C GLY A 148 -5.41 -32.97 19.25
N TRP A 149 -4.12 -32.62 19.26
CA TRP A 149 -3.57 -31.67 20.23
C TRP A 149 -4.21 -30.28 20.09
N LEU A 150 -4.37 -29.78 18.86
CA LEU A 150 -4.99 -28.48 18.62
C LEU A 150 -6.47 -28.47 19.05
N THR A 151 -7.22 -29.52 18.74
CA THR A 151 -8.59 -29.70 19.22
C THR A 151 -8.64 -29.77 20.75
N SER A 152 -7.68 -30.44 21.40
CA SER A 152 -7.60 -30.46 22.86
C SER A 152 -7.36 -29.08 23.46
N LEU A 153 -6.52 -28.24 22.82
CA LEU A 153 -6.30 -26.86 23.24
C LEU A 153 -7.53 -25.97 22.99
N GLN A 154 -8.22 -26.16 21.87
CA GLN A 154 -9.47 -25.48 21.53
C GLN A 154 -10.54 -25.72 22.60
N GLN A 155 -10.62 -26.94 23.14
CA GLN A 155 -11.56 -27.30 24.19
C GLN A 155 -11.08 -26.90 25.59
N ALA A 156 -9.79 -27.05 25.90
CA ALA A 156 -9.25 -26.79 27.22
C ALA A 156 -9.11 -25.29 27.55
N ASN A 157 -8.74 -24.46 26.57
CA ASN A 157 -8.54 -23.02 26.80
C ASN A 157 -8.89 -22.18 25.56
N PRO A 158 -10.18 -22.08 25.20
CA PRO A 158 -10.63 -21.25 24.09
C PRO A 158 -10.30 -19.76 24.29
N ILE A 159 -10.15 -19.32 25.54
CA ILE A 159 -9.78 -17.94 25.89
C ILE A 159 -8.33 -17.66 25.47
N LEU A 160 -7.37 -18.49 25.89
CA LEU A 160 -5.97 -18.33 25.52
C LEU A 160 -5.79 -18.40 24.00
N LEU A 161 -6.49 -19.35 23.35
CA LEU A 161 -6.47 -19.46 21.90
C LEU A 161 -6.97 -18.18 21.23
N GLY A 162 -8.11 -17.64 21.70
CA GLY A 162 -8.66 -16.38 21.20
C GLY A 162 -7.73 -15.20 21.36
N ILE A 163 -7.01 -15.12 22.49
CA ILE A 163 -6.00 -14.07 22.73
C ILE A 163 -4.85 -14.18 21.73
N VAL A 164 -4.27 -15.38 21.56
CA VAL A 164 -3.14 -15.57 20.64
C VAL A 164 -3.56 -15.30 19.19
N VAL A 165 -4.68 -15.86 18.75
CA VAL A 165 -5.19 -15.67 17.39
C VAL A 165 -5.54 -14.20 17.13
N GLY A 166 -6.26 -13.56 18.07
CA GLY A 166 -6.63 -12.16 17.96
C GLY A 166 -5.43 -11.22 17.89
N ALA A 167 -4.42 -11.47 18.73
CA ALA A 167 -3.16 -10.74 18.71
C ALA A 167 -2.42 -10.91 17.36
N MET A 168 -2.28 -12.14 16.86
CA MET A 168 -1.58 -12.40 15.60
C MET A 168 -2.29 -11.76 14.40
N CYS A 169 -3.62 -11.85 14.32
CA CYS A 169 -4.40 -11.28 13.23
C CYS A 169 -4.29 -9.75 13.14
N SER A 170 -4.11 -9.06 14.26
CA SER A 170 -4.12 -7.58 14.29
C SER A 170 -2.76 -6.94 14.52
N PHE A 171 -1.70 -7.74 14.57
CA PHE A 171 -0.34 -7.26 14.79
C PHE A 171 0.16 -6.38 13.63
N ASP A 172 -0.10 -6.79 12.39
CA ASP A 172 0.45 -6.15 11.18
C ASP A 172 -0.55 -6.01 10.02
N PHE A 173 -1.86 -6.11 10.30
CA PHE A 173 -2.96 -5.78 9.38
C PHE A 173 -2.81 -6.36 7.96
N GLY A 174 -2.52 -7.65 7.86
CA GLY A 174 -2.30 -8.36 6.58
C GLY A 174 -0.82 -8.58 6.25
N GLY A 175 0.09 -8.23 7.17
CA GLY A 175 1.50 -8.57 7.11
C GLY A 175 1.80 -10.05 7.39
N PRO A 176 3.09 -10.42 7.57
CA PRO A 176 3.52 -11.81 7.75
C PRO A 176 2.87 -12.53 8.96
N VAL A 177 2.65 -11.85 10.08
CA VAL A 177 2.12 -12.45 11.32
C VAL A 177 0.63 -12.74 11.15
N ASN A 178 -0.15 -11.78 10.66
CA ASN A 178 -1.55 -12.01 10.30
C ASN A 178 -1.65 -13.15 9.26
N LYS A 179 -0.84 -13.11 8.20
CA LYS A 179 -0.85 -14.15 7.17
C LYS A 179 -0.53 -15.53 7.73
N ALA A 180 0.37 -15.63 8.71
CA ALA A 180 0.65 -16.91 9.37
C ALA A 180 -0.59 -17.47 10.09
N ALA A 181 -1.29 -16.63 10.87
CA ALA A 181 -2.54 -17.04 11.53
C ALA A 181 -3.63 -17.38 10.51
N TYR A 182 -3.80 -16.55 9.49
CA TYR A 182 -4.84 -16.70 8.47
C TYR A 182 -4.63 -17.92 7.56
N VAL A 183 -3.39 -18.16 7.12
CA VAL A 183 -3.03 -19.36 6.35
C VAL A 183 -3.23 -20.61 7.19
N THR A 184 -2.84 -20.59 8.47
CA THR A 184 -3.08 -21.70 9.39
C THR A 184 -4.58 -22.00 9.51
N GLY A 185 -5.41 -20.98 9.73
CA GLY A 185 -6.87 -21.13 9.76
C GLY A 185 -7.44 -21.67 8.45
N THR A 186 -6.94 -21.21 7.30
CA THR A 186 -7.37 -21.69 5.98
C THR A 186 -6.99 -23.16 5.72
N LEU A 187 -5.81 -23.59 6.16
CA LEU A 187 -5.37 -24.98 6.02
C LEU A 187 -6.19 -25.92 6.94
N LEU A 188 -6.43 -25.49 8.18
CA LEU A 188 -7.28 -26.19 9.14
C LEU A 188 -8.74 -26.26 8.66
N LEU A 189 -9.23 -25.20 8.01
CA LEU A 189 -10.54 -25.16 7.36
C LEU A 189 -10.65 -26.24 6.28
N GLY A 190 -9.61 -26.38 5.44
CA GLY A 190 -9.53 -27.44 4.43
C GLY A 190 -9.52 -28.86 5.00
N GLN A 191 -9.25 -29.02 6.30
CA GLN A 191 -9.31 -30.27 7.05
C GLN A 191 -10.58 -30.39 7.91
N GLY A 192 -11.56 -29.49 7.72
CA GLY A 192 -12.85 -29.52 8.42
C GLY A 192 -12.88 -28.80 9.77
N ASN A 193 -11.82 -28.08 10.17
CA ASN A 193 -11.84 -27.29 11.41
C ASN A 193 -12.41 -25.88 11.15
N PHE A 194 -13.74 -25.80 11.11
CA PHE A 194 -14.49 -24.55 10.95
C PHE A 194 -14.44 -23.65 12.19
N PHE A 195 -14.20 -24.25 13.36
CA PHE A 195 -14.11 -23.56 14.64
C PHE A 195 -12.92 -22.60 14.68
N PHE A 196 -11.71 -23.08 14.38
CA PHE A 196 -10.50 -22.25 14.40
C PHE A 196 -10.62 -21.05 13.47
N MET A 197 -11.18 -21.26 12.26
CA MET A 197 -11.39 -20.20 11.28
C MET A 197 -12.36 -19.12 11.77
N ALA A 198 -13.34 -19.45 12.61
CA ALA A 198 -14.30 -18.48 13.13
C ALA A 198 -13.63 -17.37 13.94
N GLY A 199 -12.68 -17.72 14.81
CA GLY A 199 -11.92 -16.73 15.59
C GLY A 199 -10.93 -15.93 14.75
N VAL A 200 -10.25 -16.57 13.80
CA VAL A 200 -9.36 -15.88 12.84
C VAL A 200 -10.14 -14.83 12.04
N SER A 201 -11.29 -15.22 11.50
CA SER A 201 -12.14 -14.34 10.69
C SER A 201 -12.70 -13.19 11.53
N ALA A 202 -13.20 -13.48 12.73
CA ALA A 202 -13.66 -12.45 13.67
C ALA A 202 -12.55 -11.44 13.99
N ALA A 203 -11.36 -11.94 14.32
CA ALA A 203 -10.21 -11.12 14.68
C ALA A 203 -9.77 -10.18 13.55
N CYS A 204 -9.78 -10.63 12.30
CA CYS A 204 -9.40 -9.81 11.14
C CYS A 204 -10.47 -8.77 10.75
N ILE A 205 -11.75 -9.04 10.99
CA ILE A 205 -12.84 -8.08 10.71
C ILE A 205 -12.80 -6.89 11.70
N THR A 206 -12.34 -7.13 12.92
CA THR A 206 -12.43 -6.17 14.03
C THR A 206 -11.65 -4.86 13.83
N PRO A 207 -10.38 -4.80 13.37
CA PRO A 207 -9.61 -3.55 13.37
C PRO A 207 -10.20 -2.42 12.52
N PRO A 208 -10.65 -2.64 11.27
CA PRO A 208 -11.37 -1.61 10.53
C PRO A 208 -12.65 -1.16 11.24
N LEU A 209 -13.41 -2.08 11.83
CA LEU A 209 -14.62 -1.73 12.58
C LEU A 209 -14.31 -0.92 13.84
N VAL A 210 -13.19 -1.17 14.53
CA VAL A 210 -12.72 -0.32 15.62
C VAL A 210 -12.53 1.12 15.13
N ILE A 211 -11.85 1.32 14.00
CA ILE A 211 -11.64 2.66 13.42
C ILE A 211 -12.96 3.32 13.04
N ALA A 212 -13.84 2.59 12.36
CA ALA A 212 -15.14 3.07 11.93
C ALA A 212 -16.00 3.54 13.11
N LEU A 213 -16.10 2.71 14.16
CA LEU A 213 -16.85 3.03 15.37
C LEU A 213 -16.17 4.15 16.16
N ALA A 214 -14.85 4.15 16.31
CA ALA A 214 -14.14 5.19 17.06
C ALA A 214 -14.35 6.58 16.45
N THR A 215 -14.24 6.68 15.13
CA THR A 215 -14.42 7.95 14.40
C THR A 215 -15.89 8.41 14.38
N THR A 216 -16.85 7.49 14.39
CA THR A 216 -18.29 7.80 14.47
C THR A 216 -18.71 8.27 15.87
N PHE A 217 -18.30 7.55 16.93
CA PHE A 217 -18.78 7.81 18.29
C PHE A 217 -17.93 8.81 19.09
N PHE A 218 -16.67 9.04 18.68
CA PHE A 218 -15.77 10.00 19.32
C PHE A 218 -15.28 11.07 18.33
N PRO A 219 -16.16 11.76 17.58
CA PRO A 219 -15.78 12.60 16.44
C PRO A 219 -14.86 13.76 16.81
N LYS A 220 -14.91 14.24 18.05
CA LYS A 220 -14.02 15.32 18.56
C LYS A 220 -12.56 14.87 18.73
N GLY A 221 -12.28 13.56 18.67
CA GLY A 221 -10.95 12.98 18.76
C GLY A 221 -10.22 12.84 17.43
N PHE A 222 -10.88 13.13 16.30
CA PHE A 222 -10.37 12.83 14.95
C PHE A 222 -10.56 14.02 14.01
N SER A 223 -9.66 14.16 13.03
CA SER A 223 -9.78 15.18 11.99
C SER A 223 -10.90 14.85 10.98
N GLU A 224 -11.29 15.82 10.16
CA GLU A 224 -12.32 15.58 9.13
C GLU A 224 -11.92 14.46 8.16
N GLU A 225 -10.66 14.47 7.71
CA GLU A 225 -10.09 13.41 6.86
C GLU A 225 -10.15 12.03 7.52
N GLU A 226 -9.83 11.96 8.82
CA GLU A 226 -9.88 10.71 9.58
C GLU A 226 -11.30 10.19 9.76
N ARG A 227 -12.28 11.08 9.97
CA ARG A 227 -13.70 10.69 9.99
C ARG A 227 -14.16 10.20 8.62
N ALA A 228 -13.74 10.85 7.53
CA ALA A 228 -14.05 10.41 6.18
C ALA A 228 -13.46 9.02 5.88
N ALA A 229 -12.19 8.79 6.27
CA ALA A 229 -11.56 7.47 6.19
C ALA A 229 -12.24 6.43 7.10
N GLY A 230 -12.76 6.86 8.25
CA GLY A 230 -13.55 6.03 9.17
C GLY A 230 -14.82 5.48 8.55
N MET A 231 -15.52 6.27 7.72
CA MET A 231 -16.73 5.81 7.02
C MET A 231 -16.44 4.66 6.05
N VAL A 232 -15.32 4.72 5.33
CA VAL A 232 -14.89 3.64 4.41
C VAL A 232 -14.59 2.36 5.18
N ASN A 233 -14.09 2.47 6.41
CA ASN A 233 -13.72 1.33 7.25
C ASN A 233 -14.89 0.44 7.68
N TYR A 234 -16.15 0.92 7.66
CA TYR A 234 -17.31 0.04 7.85
C TYR A 234 -17.37 -1.04 6.76
N ILE A 235 -17.18 -0.64 5.50
CA ILE A 235 -17.22 -1.56 4.36
C ILE A 235 -16.02 -2.49 4.38
N LEU A 236 -14.82 -1.96 4.62
CA LEU A 236 -13.59 -2.75 4.67
C LEU A 236 -13.65 -3.82 5.78
N GLY A 237 -14.08 -3.44 6.99
CA GLY A 237 -14.29 -4.39 8.09
C GLY A 237 -15.30 -5.47 7.73
N CYS A 238 -16.51 -5.06 7.31
CA CYS A 238 -17.57 -5.98 6.91
C CYS A 238 -17.20 -6.88 5.73
N THR A 239 -16.14 -6.59 4.97
CA THR A 239 -15.66 -7.42 3.86
C THR A 239 -14.35 -8.15 4.16
N HIS A 240 -13.90 -8.13 5.42
CA HIS A 240 -12.70 -8.83 5.89
C HIS A 240 -11.40 -8.25 5.30
N ILE A 241 -11.34 -6.92 5.12
CA ILE A 241 -10.17 -6.17 4.65
C ILE A 241 -9.59 -5.40 5.83
N THR A 242 -8.49 -5.89 6.39
CA THR A 242 -7.85 -5.38 7.62
C THR A 242 -7.07 -4.07 7.40
N GLU A 243 -6.71 -3.78 6.15
CA GLU A 243 -5.80 -2.73 5.72
C GLU A 243 -6.34 -1.32 6.00
N GLY A 244 -7.65 -1.18 6.17
CA GLY A 244 -8.27 0.09 6.53
C GLY A 244 -7.78 0.69 7.85
N ALA A 245 -7.20 -0.13 8.73
CA ALA A 245 -6.58 0.29 9.98
C ALA A 245 -5.12 0.80 9.82
N ILE A 246 -4.43 0.49 8.72
CA ILE A 246 -3.02 0.83 8.51
C ILE A 246 -2.76 2.35 8.61
N PRO A 247 -3.55 3.24 7.99
CA PRO A 247 -3.29 4.68 8.07
C PRO A 247 -3.34 5.23 9.51
N PHE A 248 -4.17 4.63 10.37
CA PHE A 248 -4.30 5.02 11.77
C PHE A 248 -3.17 4.43 12.62
N ALA A 249 -2.81 3.16 12.38
CA ALA A 249 -1.68 2.52 13.03
C ALA A 249 -0.35 3.16 12.65
N ALA A 250 -0.17 3.64 11.43
CA ALA A 250 1.04 4.31 10.99
C ALA A 250 1.29 5.65 11.72
N LYS A 251 0.22 6.36 12.13
CA LYS A 251 0.33 7.62 12.89
C LYS A 251 0.75 7.42 14.35
N ASP A 252 0.27 6.35 15.00
CA ASP A 252 0.68 6.00 16.37
C ASP A 252 0.74 4.47 16.58
N PRO A 253 1.81 3.80 16.11
CA PRO A 253 1.86 2.35 16.09
C PRO A 253 1.92 1.73 17.49
N LEU A 254 2.62 2.38 18.43
CA LEU A 254 2.84 1.86 19.77
C LEU A 254 1.55 1.80 20.61
N ARG A 255 0.52 2.56 20.24
CA ARG A 255 -0.77 2.57 20.95
C ARG A 255 -1.88 1.91 20.15
N VAL A 256 -1.96 2.21 18.86
CA VAL A 256 -3.05 1.70 18.02
C VAL A 256 -2.91 0.20 17.83
N ILE A 257 -1.72 -0.34 17.55
CA ILE A 257 -1.55 -1.79 17.32
C ILE A 257 -1.96 -2.61 18.57
N PRO A 258 -1.48 -2.32 19.80
CA PRO A 258 -1.93 -3.04 20.98
C PRO A 258 -3.44 -2.94 21.22
N MET A 259 -4.07 -1.78 20.96
CA MET A 259 -5.52 -1.64 21.07
C MET A 259 -6.27 -2.54 20.08
N MET A 260 -5.79 -2.65 18.84
CA MET A 260 -6.38 -3.56 17.85
C MET A 260 -6.19 -5.02 18.22
N MET A 261 -5.01 -5.39 18.74
CA MET A 261 -4.75 -6.75 19.23
C MET A 261 -5.70 -7.14 20.36
N ILE A 262 -5.94 -6.22 21.32
CA ILE A 262 -6.89 -6.45 22.42
C ILE A 262 -8.32 -6.59 21.87
N ALA A 263 -8.76 -5.67 21.02
CA ALA A 263 -10.10 -5.69 20.42
C ALA A 263 -10.36 -6.99 19.64
N SER A 264 -9.43 -7.39 18.77
CA SER A 264 -9.52 -8.62 17.99
C SER A 264 -9.45 -9.88 18.85
N SER A 265 -8.67 -9.85 19.93
CA SER A 265 -8.65 -10.93 20.93
C SER A 265 -10.02 -11.09 21.57
N ILE A 266 -10.70 -10.01 21.94
CA ILE A 266 -12.06 -10.08 22.49
C ILE A 266 -13.02 -10.72 21.47
N SER A 267 -12.98 -10.28 20.21
CA SER A 267 -13.83 -10.85 19.15
C SER A 267 -13.57 -12.35 18.93
N ALA A 268 -12.30 -12.78 18.92
CA ALA A 268 -11.93 -14.18 18.77
C ALA A 268 -12.32 -15.03 19.99
N VAL A 269 -12.04 -14.55 21.21
CA VAL A 269 -12.40 -15.23 22.47
C VAL A 269 -13.90 -15.44 22.55
N LEU A 270 -14.70 -14.40 22.26
CA LEU A 270 -16.15 -14.52 22.29
C LEU A 270 -16.65 -15.49 21.21
N SER A 271 -16.07 -15.45 20.01
CA SER A 271 -16.44 -16.38 18.93
C SER A 271 -16.15 -17.84 19.30
N TYR A 272 -15.00 -18.12 19.92
CA TYR A 272 -14.65 -19.44 20.40
C TYR A 272 -15.51 -19.88 21.59
N SER A 273 -15.78 -18.99 22.54
CA SER A 273 -16.62 -19.28 23.71
C SER A 273 -18.07 -19.58 23.33
N MET A 274 -18.55 -19.00 22.25
CA MET A 274 -19.89 -19.24 21.71
C MET A 274 -19.95 -20.47 20.79
N HIS A 275 -18.85 -21.21 20.62
CA HIS A 275 -18.76 -22.37 19.72
C HIS A 275 -19.22 -22.04 18.31
N ILE A 276 -18.69 -20.95 17.74
CA ILE A 276 -19.02 -20.51 16.39
C ILE A 276 -18.11 -21.20 15.39
N GLU A 277 -18.70 -21.69 14.32
CA GLU A 277 -18.05 -22.27 13.16
C GLU A 277 -18.30 -21.42 11.91
N VAL A 278 -17.23 -21.20 11.14
CA VAL A 278 -17.25 -20.43 9.87
C VAL A 278 -16.66 -21.30 8.75
N PRO A 279 -17.45 -21.69 7.73
CA PRO A 279 -17.02 -22.62 6.68
C PRO A 279 -16.31 -21.96 5.49
N ALA A 280 -16.05 -20.66 5.55
CA ALA A 280 -15.37 -19.90 4.49
C ALA A 280 -14.28 -18.99 5.07
N PRO A 281 -13.11 -18.89 4.43
CA PRO A 281 -12.00 -18.12 5.00
C PRO A 281 -12.16 -16.61 4.81
N HIS A 282 -12.95 -16.19 3.80
CA HIS A 282 -13.02 -14.81 3.34
C HIS A 282 -14.45 -14.42 2.94
N GLY A 283 -14.71 -13.11 2.86
CA GLY A 283 -16.02 -12.55 2.49
C GLY A 283 -16.72 -11.78 3.61
N GLY A 284 -16.15 -11.74 4.81
CA GLY A 284 -16.66 -10.93 5.93
C GLY A 284 -18.12 -11.26 6.27
N PHE A 285 -18.99 -10.26 6.23
CA PHE A 285 -20.42 -10.42 6.49
C PHE A 285 -21.20 -10.98 5.30
N LEU A 286 -20.60 -11.03 4.10
CA LEU A 286 -21.23 -11.65 2.93
C LEU A 286 -21.41 -13.17 3.11
N ILE A 287 -20.61 -13.79 3.98
CA ILE A 287 -20.69 -15.22 4.30
C ILE A 287 -21.56 -15.51 5.54
N LEU A 288 -22.28 -14.52 6.09
CA LEU A 288 -23.13 -14.73 7.27
C LEU A 288 -24.12 -15.89 7.15
N PRO A 289 -24.83 -16.12 6.02
CA PRO A 289 -25.76 -17.24 5.90
C PRO A 289 -25.15 -18.63 6.15
N LEU A 290 -23.82 -18.71 6.18
CA LEU A 290 -23.04 -19.96 6.27
C LEU A 290 -22.47 -20.18 7.66
N VAL A 291 -22.45 -19.14 8.48
CA VAL A 291 -21.95 -19.19 9.84
C VAL A 291 -22.98 -19.90 10.71
N SER A 292 -22.54 -20.86 11.52
CA SER A 292 -23.40 -21.63 12.43
C SER A 292 -24.33 -20.78 13.30
N LYS A 293 -23.84 -19.65 13.83
CA LYS A 293 -24.58 -18.71 14.69
C LYS A 293 -24.35 -17.27 14.22
N PRO A 294 -24.95 -16.86 13.10
CA PRO A 294 -24.52 -15.67 12.36
C PRO A 294 -24.71 -14.38 13.17
N PHE A 295 -25.85 -14.21 13.81
CA PHE A 295 -26.14 -13.02 14.62
C PHE A 295 -25.23 -12.94 15.86
N ILE A 296 -24.98 -14.07 16.53
CA ILE A 296 -24.09 -14.12 17.70
C ILE A 296 -22.65 -13.80 17.29
N TRP A 297 -22.21 -14.28 16.12
CA TRP A 297 -20.88 -13.98 15.59
C TRP A 297 -20.68 -12.49 15.33
N VAL A 298 -21.67 -11.84 14.70
CA VAL A 298 -21.66 -10.38 14.53
C VAL A 298 -21.59 -9.66 15.87
N LEU A 299 -22.37 -10.10 16.87
CA LEU A 299 -22.31 -9.52 18.21
C LEU A 299 -20.93 -9.68 18.87
N CYS A 300 -20.26 -10.83 18.68
CA CYS A 300 -18.89 -11.05 19.17
C CYS A 300 -17.89 -10.10 18.53
N ILE A 301 -17.99 -9.91 17.20
CA ILE A 301 -17.16 -8.97 16.45
C ILE A 301 -17.42 -7.53 16.92
N LEU A 302 -18.69 -7.13 17.02
CA LEU A 302 -19.08 -5.79 17.46
C LEU A 302 -18.70 -5.51 18.91
N ALA A 303 -18.74 -6.50 19.80
CA ALA A 303 -18.30 -6.36 21.19
C ALA A 303 -16.80 -6.01 21.25
N GLY A 304 -15.94 -6.77 20.58
CA GLY A 304 -14.51 -6.45 20.51
C GLY A 304 -14.23 -5.13 19.80
N SER A 305 -14.96 -4.86 18.71
CA SER A 305 -14.85 -3.60 17.96
C SER A 305 -15.25 -2.38 18.80
N ALA A 306 -16.32 -2.50 19.60
CA ALA A 306 -16.78 -1.45 20.51
C ALA A 306 -15.77 -1.22 21.65
N CYS A 307 -15.21 -2.28 22.23
CA CYS A 307 -14.15 -2.15 23.23
C CYS A 307 -12.93 -1.41 22.66
N GLY A 308 -12.45 -1.80 21.47
CA GLY A 308 -11.36 -1.10 20.79
C GLY A 308 -11.71 0.35 20.46
N ALA A 309 -12.96 0.61 20.05
CA ALA A 309 -13.42 1.96 19.71
C ALA A 309 -13.44 2.89 20.92
N VAL A 310 -13.87 2.38 22.08
CA VAL A 310 -13.80 3.10 23.35
C VAL A 310 -12.35 3.37 23.74
N MET A 311 -11.46 2.38 23.64
CA MET A 311 -10.03 2.55 23.95
C MET A 311 -9.38 3.63 23.08
N LEU A 312 -9.53 3.51 21.75
CA LEU A 312 -8.94 4.45 20.80
C LEU A 312 -9.57 5.84 20.90
N GLY A 313 -10.90 5.91 20.95
CA GLY A 313 -11.64 7.17 21.00
C GLY A 313 -11.37 7.96 22.26
N THR A 314 -11.37 7.32 23.44
CA THR A 314 -11.06 8.00 24.71
C THR A 314 -9.61 8.46 24.76
N TRP A 315 -8.66 7.64 24.28
CA TRP A 315 -7.26 8.04 24.19
C TRP A 315 -7.09 9.26 23.28
N ARG A 316 -7.76 9.29 22.12
CA ARG A 316 -7.73 10.43 21.19
C ARG A 316 -8.30 11.70 21.80
N LEU A 317 -9.45 11.60 22.46
CA LEU A 317 -10.04 12.74 23.17
C LEU A 317 -9.13 13.27 24.29
N TRP A 318 -8.47 12.38 25.02
CA TRP A 318 -7.53 12.77 26.07
C TRP A 318 -6.26 13.40 25.49
N ASN A 319 -5.72 12.85 24.41
CA ASN A 319 -4.53 13.39 23.73
C ASN A 319 -4.80 14.80 23.20
N ASN A 320 -5.96 15.02 22.58
CA ASN A 320 -6.38 16.33 22.10
C ASN A 320 -6.64 17.33 23.24
N ARG A 321 -6.99 16.88 24.45
CA ARG A 321 -7.11 17.74 25.64
C ARG A 321 -5.75 18.12 26.24
N LYS A 322 -4.76 17.22 26.14
CA LYS A 322 -3.41 17.42 26.69
C LYS A 322 -2.50 18.22 25.77
N GLN A 323 -2.73 18.17 24.47
CA GLN A 323 -2.18 19.18 23.57
C GLN A 323 -2.98 20.47 23.82
N PRO A 324 -2.41 21.47 24.50
CA PRO A 324 -3.09 22.74 24.58
C PRO A 324 -3.11 23.28 23.17
N THR A 325 -4.28 23.59 22.62
CA THR A 325 -4.38 24.72 21.72
C THR A 325 -3.98 25.93 22.58
N VAL A 326 -2.67 26.21 22.65
CA VAL A 326 -2.09 27.33 23.37
C VAL A 326 -2.70 28.56 22.75
N GLY A 327 -3.80 29.11 23.31
CA GLY A 327 -4.63 30.20 22.77
C GLY A 327 -4.07 30.87 21.53
N LEU A 328 -4.11 30.15 20.40
CA LEU A 328 -3.36 30.57 19.23
C LEU A 328 -4.07 31.80 18.71
N GLN A 329 -3.31 32.80 18.32
CA GLN A 329 -3.87 33.94 17.62
C GLN A 329 -4.65 33.40 16.41
N THR A 330 -5.79 34.00 16.10
CA THR A 330 -6.61 33.57 14.95
C THR A 330 -5.98 34.07 13.65
N GLY A 331 -6.19 33.35 12.55
CA GLY A 331 -5.74 33.76 11.21
C GLY A 331 -6.14 35.21 10.89
N GLY A 332 -7.33 35.65 11.31
CA GLY A 332 -7.78 37.04 11.19
C GLY A 332 -6.90 38.08 11.91
N THR A 333 -6.37 37.75 13.10
CA THR A 333 -5.43 38.63 13.82
C THR A 333 -4.04 38.66 13.17
N ALA A 334 -3.57 37.53 12.65
CA ALA A 334 -2.31 37.47 11.91
C ALA A 334 -2.40 38.20 10.56
N LEU A 335 -3.53 38.08 9.85
CA LEU A 335 -3.85 38.84 8.63
C LEU A 335 -3.74 40.35 8.87
N ARG A 336 -4.30 40.83 9.98
CA ARG A 336 -4.25 42.25 10.36
C ARG A 336 -2.82 42.70 10.63
N GLN A 337 -2.04 41.93 11.41
CA GLN A 337 -0.62 42.25 11.68
C GLN A 337 0.23 42.31 10.41
N VAL A 338 0.01 41.36 9.49
CA VAL A 338 0.72 41.31 8.21
C VAL A 338 0.34 42.50 7.32
N ASN A 339 -0.95 42.85 7.25
CA ASN A 339 -1.41 44.03 6.54
C ASN A 339 -0.81 45.33 7.11
N ASP A 340 -0.78 45.49 8.43
CA ASP A 340 -0.18 46.67 9.07
C ASP A 340 1.30 46.83 8.72
N LYS A 341 2.03 45.72 8.56
CA LYS A 341 3.42 45.72 8.07
C LYS A 341 3.53 46.08 6.58
N LEU A 342 2.55 45.73 5.76
CA LEU A 342 2.49 46.13 4.34
C LEU A 342 2.17 47.62 4.19
N VAL A 343 1.22 48.13 5.00
CA VAL A 343 0.85 49.55 5.03
C VAL A 343 2.01 50.41 5.52
N SER A 344 2.64 50.05 6.64
CA SER A 344 3.79 50.80 7.19
C SER A 344 5.02 50.79 6.27
N ALA A 345 5.13 49.81 5.37
CA ALA A 345 6.16 49.77 4.35
C ALA A 345 5.79 50.50 3.05
N GLY A 346 4.64 51.18 3.00
CA GLY A 346 4.17 51.89 1.81
C GLY A 346 3.79 50.97 0.64
N SER A 347 3.51 49.69 0.91
CA SER A 347 3.12 48.72 -0.12
C SER A 347 1.61 48.76 -0.41
N THR A 348 0.78 49.02 0.60
CA THR A 348 -0.69 49.03 0.49
C THR A 348 -1.35 50.16 1.28
N THR A 349 -2.61 50.47 0.97
CA THR A 349 -3.51 51.25 1.84
C THR A 349 -4.19 50.34 2.88
N PRO A 350 -4.71 50.87 4.01
CA PRO A 350 -5.40 50.08 5.02
C PRO A 350 -6.60 49.26 4.50
N GLU A 351 -7.23 49.70 3.41
CA GLU A 351 -8.37 49.02 2.77
C GLU A 351 -8.00 47.64 2.21
N TYR A 352 -6.72 47.38 1.94
CA TYR A 352 -6.24 46.11 1.41
C TYR A 352 -6.52 44.92 2.35
N LEU A 353 -6.63 45.17 3.66
CA LEU A 353 -6.97 44.14 4.65
C LEU A 353 -8.29 43.45 4.32
N GLN A 354 -9.30 44.19 3.86
CA GLN A 354 -10.60 43.62 3.55
C GLN A 354 -10.48 42.58 2.43
N GLY A 355 -9.69 42.89 1.39
CA GLY A 355 -9.42 41.95 0.31
C GLY A 355 -8.68 40.70 0.77
N MET A 356 -7.77 40.81 1.74
CA MET A 356 -7.07 39.64 2.30
C MET A 356 -8.03 38.76 3.12
N LEU A 357 -8.94 39.37 3.89
CA LEU A 357 -9.97 38.67 4.65
C LEU A 357 -10.98 37.97 3.71
N ASP A 358 -11.45 38.67 2.68
CA ASP A 358 -12.38 38.12 1.69
C ASP A 358 -11.76 36.94 0.94
N ARG A 359 -10.45 37.02 0.64
CA ARG A 359 -9.72 35.93 -0.02
C ARG A 359 -9.65 34.68 0.86
N GLU A 360 -9.29 34.82 2.13
CA GLU A 360 -9.23 33.71 3.09
C GLU A 360 -10.60 33.08 3.30
N ALA A 361 -11.67 33.88 3.32
CA ALA A 361 -13.04 33.39 3.45
C ALA A 361 -13.52 32.58 2.24
N GLN A 362 -12.98 32.83 1.04
CA GLN A 362 -13.30 32.05 -0.16
C GLN A 362 -12.52 30.74 -0.22
N ILE A 363 -11.21 30.80 0.00
CA ILE A 363 -10.29 29.66 -0.05
C ILE A 363 -9.19 29.91 0.97
N SER A 364 -8.89 28.91 1.81
CA SER A 364 -7.81 29.07 2.79
C SER A 364 -6.48 29.37 2.10
N THR A 365 -5.77 30.38 2.59
CA THR A 365 -4.45 30.75 2.10
C THR A 365 -3.33 29.95 2.77
N TYR A 366 -3.68 28.94 3.58
CA TYR A 366 -2.75 27.96 4.11
C TYR A 366 -2.22 27.04 3.00
N LEU A 367 -0.89 26.92 2.92
CA LEU A 367 -0.20 26.18 1.86
C LEU A 367 0.22 24.76 2.30
N GLY A 368 0.05 24.42 3.58
CA GLY A 368 0.63 23.22 4.17
C GLY A 368 1.91 23.51 4.96
N GLN A 369 2.36 22.51 5.72
CA GLN A 369 3.61 22.56 6.50
C GLN A 369 3.76 23.81 7.38
N GLY A 370 2.66 24.31 7.93
CA GLY A 370 2.72 25.45 8.85
C GLY A 370 2.95 26.81 8.20
N ILE A 371 2.65 26.99 6.92
CA ILE A 371 2.83 28.28 6.23
C ILE A 371 1.53 28.76 5.60
N ALA A 372 1.25 30.05 5.73
CA ALA A 372 0.14 30.72 5.06
C ALA A 372 0.63 31.90 4.20
N ILE A 373 -0.01 32.10 3.05
CA ILE A 373 0.38 33.16 2.09
C ILE A 373 -0.84 34.02 1.71
N PRO A 374 -1.31 34.86 2.65
CA PRO A 374 -2.48 35.68 2.40
C PRO A 374 -2.19 36.81 1.42
N HIS A 375 -3.17 37.07 0.56
CA HIS A 375 -3.14 38.12 -0.47
C HIS A 375 -4.55 38.64 -0.72
N GLY A 376 -4.68 39.87 -1.19
CA GLY A 376 -5.96 40.49 -1.48
C GLY A 376 -6.65 39.92 -2.73
N THR A 377 -7.98 40.03 -2.78
CA THR A 377 -8.78 39.78 -3.99
C THR A 377 -8.48 40.80 -5.10
N ALA A 378 -8.91 40.49 -6.33
CA ALA A 378 -8.75 41.39 -7.48
C ALA A 378 -9.41 42.77 -7.27
N ASP A 379 -10.52 42.81 -6.52
CA ASP A 379 -11.29 44.03 -6.27
C ASP A 379 -10.53 45.06 -5.42
N THR A 380 -9.60 44.60 -4.59
CA THR A 380 -8.75 45.46 -3.73
C THR A 380 -7.39 45.81 -4.35
N ARG A 381 -7.18 45.48 -5.64
CA ARG A 381 -5.90 45.74 -6.31
C ARG A 381 -5.54 47.23 -6.41
N HIS A 382 -6.53 48.11 -6.43
CA HIS A 382 -6.33 49.56 -6.40
C HIS A 382 -5.71 50.05 -5.08
N ALA A 383 -5.86 49.28 -3.98
CA ALA A 383 -5.24 49.54 -2.69
C ALA A 383 -3.75 49.13 -2.62
N VAL A 384 -3.18 48.55 -3.69
CA VAL A 384 -1.75 48.22 -3.78
C VAL A 384 -0.97 49.38 -4.41
N LEU A 385 -0.16 50.06 -3.59
CA LEU A 385 0.68 51.19 -4.01
C LEU A 385 1.95 50.70 -4.69
N ASN A 386 2.61 49.70 -4.09
CA ASN A 386 3.85 49.09 -4.58
C ASN A 386 3.83 47.57 -4.36
N THR A 387 4.43 46.79 -5.26
CA THR A 387 4.61 45.34 -5.05
C THR A 387 5.54 45.12 -3.86
N GLY A 388 5.15 44.27 -2.91
CA GLY A 388 5.91 44.01 -1.70
C GLY A 388 5.47 42.74 -0.98
N VAL A 389 6.39 42.14 -0.22
CA VAL A 389 6.13 40.95 0.61
C VAL A 389 6.55 41.22 2.04
N LYS A 390 5.74 40.78 3.00
CA LYS A 390 6.06 40.81 4.43
C LYS A 390 5.89 39.44 5.04
N VAL A 391 6.95 38.98 5.69
CA VAL A 391 6.97 37.71 6.41
C VAL A 391 6.89 37.99 7.90
N ILE A 392 5.97 37.34 8.58
CA ILE A 392 5.87 37.30 10.04
C ILE A 392 5.96 35.84 10.48
N VAL A 393 6.85 35.57 11.43
CA VAL A 393 6.95 34.26 12.08
C VAL A 393 6.20 34.33 13.40
N PHE A 394 5.38 33.31 13.65
CA PHE A 394 4.62 33.10 14.87
C PHE A 394 5.17 31.84 15.55
N PRO A 395 6.15 31.95 16.45
CA PRO A 395 6.81 30.79 17.07
C PRO A 395 5.84 29.86 17.80
N GLN A 396 4.76 30.44 18.35
CA GLN A 396 3.70 29.69 19.03
C GLN A 396 2.67 29.10 18.06
N GLY A 397 2.66 29.53 16.79
CA GLY A 397 1.64 29.19 15.80
C GLY A 397 0.44 30.14 15.81
N VAL A 398 -0.28 30.16 14.69
CA VAL A 398 -1.56 30.86 14.47
C VAL A 398 -2.56 29.82 14.00
N ASP A 399 -3.73 29.79 14.62
CA ASP A 399 -4.82 28.93 14.14
C ASP A 399 -5.34 29.48 12.81
N TRP A 400 -5.12 28.71 11.75
CA TRP A 400 -5.51 29.04 10.38
C TRP A 400 -6.75 28.26 9.92
N GLY A 401 -7.58 27.79 10.86
CA GLY A 401 -8.80 27.06 10.57
C GLY A 401 -8.56 25.61 10.15
N GLU A 402 -9.61 24.78 10.24
CA GLU A 402 -9.60 23.36 9.81
C GLU A 402 -8.48 22.50 10.45
N GLY A 403 -7.97 22.90 11.63
CA GLY A 403 -6.87 22.21 12.31
C GLY A 403 -5.48 22.55 11.76
N ASN A 404 -5.38 23.51 10.85
CA ASN A 404 -4.12 24.02 10.31
C ASN A 404 -3.53 25.06 11.25
N VAL A 405 -2.24 24.95 11.54
CA VAL A 405 -1.50 25.91 12.38
C VAL A 405 -0.39 26.52 11.56
N ALA A 406 -0.46 27.82 11.28
CA ALA A 406 0.59 28.56 10.57
C ALA A 406 1.64 29.11 11.55
N TYR A 407 2.91 28.74 11.36
CA TYR A 407 4.07 29.29 12.07
C TYR A 407 4.74 30.41 11.29
N MET A 408 4.47 30.53 9.99
CA MET A 408 4.93 31.62 9.14
C MET A 408 3.81 32.12 8.24
N VAL A 409 3.64 33.44 8.19
CA VAL A 409 2.67 34.09 7.32
C VAL A 409 3.40 35.06 6.41
N ALA A 410 3.29 34.86 5.09
CA ALA A 410 3.87 35.72 4.07
C ALA A 410 2.76 36.52 3.39
N GLY A 411 2.52 37.76 3.82
CA GLY A 411 1.59 38.66 3.15
C GLY A 411 2.17 39.22 1.87
N ILE A 412 1.42 39.11 0.79
CA ILE A 412 1.85 39.59 -0.52
C ILE A 412 0.91 40.68 -0.99
N ALA A 413 1.50 41.83 -1.34
CA ALA A 413 0.85 42.91 -2.07
C ALA A 413 1.44 42.97 -3.48
N ALA A 414 0.63 42.84 -4.53
CA ALA A 414 1.13 42.77 -5.89
C ALA A 414 0.28 43.55 -6.89
N ARG A 415 0.90 44.42 -7.67
CA ARG A 415 0.23 45.19 -8.74
C ARG A 415 0.06 44.40 -10.02
N SER A 416 0.82 43.32 -10.21
CA SER A 416 0.87 42.46 -11.40
C SER A 416 1.06 40.98 -11.02
N ASN A 417 1.16 40.08 -12.00
CA ASN A 417 1.45 38.65 -11.79
C ASN A 417 2.90 38.38 -11.32
N GLU A 418 3.73 39.40 -11.08
CA GLU A 418 5.10 39.28 -10.55
C GLU A 418 5.18 38.51 -9.22
N HIS A 419 4.11 38.51 -8.42
CA HIS A 419 4.04 37.73 -7.19
C HIS A 419 4.13 36.22 -7.39
N LEU A 420 3.79 35.71 -8.59
CA LEU A 420 3.84 34.28 -8.88
C LEU A 420 5.27 33.74 -8.89
N ASP A 421 6.26 34.55 -9.25
CA ASP A 421 7.65 34.11 -9.24
C ASP A 421 8.23 34.11 -7.81
N ILE A 422 7.84 35.08 -6.97
CA ILE A 422 8.15 35.07 -5.53
C ILE A 422 7.46 33.89 -4.84
N LEU A 423 6.20 33.62 -5.18
CA LEU A 423 5.45 32.46 -4.70
C LEU A 423 6.14 31.15 -5.09
N ARG A 424 6.62 31.00 -6.33
CA ARG A 424 7.34 29.79 -6.78
C ARG A 424 8.65 29.59 -6.03
N GLN A 425 9.40 30.65 -5.76
CA GLN A 425 10.64 30.59 -4.98
C GLN A 425 10.39 30.20 -3.52
N LEU A 426 9.41 30.84 -2.88
CA LEU A 426 8.98 30.50 -1.52
C LEU A 426 8.46 29.07 -1.44
N THR A 427 7.59 28.64 -2.37
CA THR A 427 7.03 27.27 -2.38
C THR A 427 8.13 26.20 -2.49
N ARG A 428 9.22 26.46 -3.22
CA ARG A 428 10.37 25.54 -3.31
C ARG A 428 11.14 25.46 -2.00
N ALA A 429 11.48 26.60 -1.41
CA ALA A 429 12.18 26.65 -0.13
C ALA A 429 11.37 25.98 0.99
N LEU A 430 10.04 26.03 0.88
CA LEU A 430 9.08 25.57 1.87
C LEU A 430 8.54 24.14 1.64
N SER A 431 9.07 23.41 0.66
CA SER A 431 8.67 22.02 0.38
C SER A 431 9.42 20.97 1.22
N ASP A 432 10.40 21.39 2.02
CA ASP A 432 11.25 20.53 2.85
C ASP A 432 10.65 20.35 4.25
N GLU A 433 10.45 19.09 4.67
CA GLU A 433 9.74 18.69 5.90
C GLU A 433 10.38 19.24 7.19
N GLY A 434 11.65 19.68 7.16
CA GLY A 434 12.36 20.27 8.31
C GLY A 434 12.19 21.78 8.50
N VAL A 435 11.69 22.50 7.51
CA VAL A 435 11.58 23.97 7.50
C VAL A 435 10.65 24.53 8.59
N PRO A 436 9.47 23.94 8.88
CA PRO A 436 8.55 24.51 9.87
C PRO A 436 9.12 24.49 11.28
N HIS A 437 9.82 23.41 11.65
CA HIS A 437 10.51 23.30 12.94
C HIS A 437 11.71 24.24 13.06
N THR A 438 12.33 24.60 11.94
CA THR A 438 13.48 25.52 11.90
C THR A 438 13.00 26.96 11.97
N LEU A 439 11.94 27.32 11.25
CA LEU A 439 11.28 28.63 11.31
C LEU A 439 10.74 28.93 12.72
N ALA A 440 10.13 27.94 13.40
CA ALA A 440 9.63 28.11 14.76
C ALA A 440 10.74 28.43 15.79
N LYS A 441 12.00 28.10 15.48
CA LYS A 441 13.18 28.38 16.33
C LYS A 441 13.91 29.66 15.93
N ALA A 442 13.58 30.26 14.79
CA ALA A 442 14.22 31.48 14.33
C ALA A 442 13.80 32.66 15.21
N THR A 443 14.78 33.43 15.66
CA THR A 443 14.59 34.58 16.55
C THR A 443 14.91 35.91 15.88
N THR A 444 15.57 35.89 14.71
CA THR A 444 15.94 37.10 13.98
C THR A 444 15.45 37.11 12.52
N PRO A 445 15.16 38.30 11.94
CA PRO A 445 14.80 38.40 10.51
C PRO A 445 15.89 37.87 9.56
N ALA A 446 17.17 37.95 9.96
CA ALA A 446 18.28 37.40 9.19
C ALA A 446 18.27 35.87 9.15
N GLU A 447 17.91 35.20 10.26
CA GLU A 447 17.73 33.75 10.30
C GLU A 447 16.54 33.31 9.45
N VAL A 448 15.41 34.04 9.51
CA VAL A 448 14.24 33.76 8.67
C VAL A 448 14.59 33.94 7.20
N LEU A 449 15.28 35.03 6.85
CA LEU A 449 15.75 35.25 5.49
C LEU A 449 16.68 34.13 5.07
N ALA A 450 17.68 33.77 5.88
CA ALA A 450 18.60 32.67 5.61
C ALA A 450 17.86 31.36 5.36
N ILE A 451 16.86 31.01 6.18
CA ILE A 451 16.03 29.81 6.01
C ILE A 451 15.25 29.84 4.67
N LEU A 452 14.70 31.00 4.31
CA LEU A 452 13.96 31.20 3.06
C LEU A 452 14.87 31.37 1.84
N THR A 453 16.13 31.75 2.04
CA THR A 453 17.17 31.93 1.02
C THR A 453 18.21 30.82 1.04
N VAL A 454 17.98 29.69 1.72
CA VAL A 454 18.79 28.46 1.54
C VAL A 454 18.73 27.95 0.07
N GLY A 455 17.95 28.60 -0.80
CA GLY A 455 18.03 28.46 -2.26
C GLY A 455 18.63 29.64 -3.05
N ASN A 456 19.05 30.76 -2.43
CA ASN A 456 19.34 32.02 -3.13
C ASN A 456 20.74 32.65 -2.89
N ASP A 457 21.55 32.21 -1.91
CA ASP A 457 22.99 32.57 -1.84
C ASP A 457 23.91 31.52 -2.50
N ALA A 458 23.30 30.64 -3.31
CA ALA A 458 23.99 29.88 -4.34
C ALA A 458 23.74 30.58 -5.69
N GLY A 459 24.46 31.68 -5.93
CA GLY A 459 24.61 32.30 -7.25
C GLY A 459 25.48 31.47 -8.22
N GLY A 460 25.79 30.23 -7.87
CA GLY A 460 25.93 29.15 -8.83
C GLY A 460 24.78 28.20 -8.59
N ASP A 461 24.21 27.63 -9.65
CA ASP A 461 23.53 26.33 -9.55
C ASP A 461 24.21 25.50 -8.45
N PRO A 462 23.49 24.70 -7.65
CA PRO A 462 24.14 23.53 -7.12
C PRO A 462 24.65 22.78 -8.37
N GLN A 463 25.92 22.99 -8.69
CA GLN A 463 26.80 21.86 -8.81
C GLN A 463 26.41 20.97 -7.62
N ALA A 464 25.50 20.04 -7.94
CA ALA A 464 25.56 18.67 -7.44
C ALA A 464 27.03 18.43 -7.09
N PRO A 465 27.34 17.89 -5.90
CA PRO A 465 28.70 17.70 -5.46
C PRO A 465 29.56 17.40 -6.68
N SER A 466 30.52 18.28 -7.00
CA SER A 466 31.41 18.09 -8.14
C SER A 466 32.36 16.91 -7.87
N THR A 467 31.85 15.84 -7.29
CA THR A 467 32.17 14.47 -7.62
C THR A 467 31.38 14.09 -8.87
N ALA A 468 31.95 14.36 -10.04
CA ALA A 468 31.65 13.73 -11.33
C ALA A 468 30.39 12.83 -11.36
N GLY A 469 29.20 13.42 -11.41
CA GLY A 469 27.96 12.68 -11.63
C GLY A 469 27.89 12.27 -13.10
N GLU A 470 27.58 11.00 -13.35
CA GLU A 470 27.44 10.48 -14.71
C GLU A 470 26.15 11.04 -15.33
N GLN A 471 26.18 11.39 -16.61
CA GLN A 471 25.01 11.81 -17.36
C GLN A 471 24.89 11.02 -18.66
N ALA A 472 23.67 10.69 -19.05
CA ALA A 472 23.39 10.07 -20.33
C ALA A 472 22.09 10.62 -20.91
N THR A 473 22.08 10.85 -22.23
CA THR A 473 20.90 11.29 -22.96
C THR A 473 20.37 10.16 -23.81
N PHE A 474 19.09 9.84 -23.67
CA PHE A 474 18.41 8.80 -24.45
C PHE A 474 17.23 9.37 -25.21
N VAL A 475 16.95 8.81 -26.39
CA VAL A 475 15.78 9.18 -27.19
C VAL A 475 14.64 8.20 -26.90
N ILE A 476 13.47 8.71 -26.54
CA ILE A 476 12.29 7.87 -26.29
C ILE A 476 11.74 7.37 -27.63
N ARG A 477 11.65 6.05 -27.78
CA ARG A 477 11.11 5.39 -28.99
C ARG A 477 9.74 4.74 -28.77
N ASN A 478 9.15 4.92 -27.60
CA ASN A 478 7.80 4.46 -27.29
C ASN A 478 6.79 5.25 -28.14
N PRO A 479 5.87 4.59 -28.86
CA PRO A 479 4.91 5.25 -29.77
C PRO A 479 4.09 6.36 -29.10
N HIS A 480 3.75 6.19 -27.82
CA HIS A 480 2.98 7.15 -27.03
C HIS A 480 3.84 7.89 -25.99
N GLY A 481 5.17 7.79 -26.08
CA GLY A 481 6.08 8.44 -25.14
C GLY A 481 6.06 7.83 -23.72
N LEU A 482 6.43 8.61 -22.72
CA LEU A 482 6.50 8.17 -21.31
C LEU A 482 5.17 8.39 -20.57
N HIS A 483 4.09 7.76 -21.05
CA HIS A 483 2.82 7.72 -20.31
C HIS A 483 2.91 6.77 -19.10
N ALA A 484 1.81 6.62 -18.35
CA ALA A 484 1.80 5.95 -17.05
C ALA A 484 2.46 4.55 -17.01
N ARG A 485 2.35 3.76 -18.07
CA ARG A 485 2.87 2.38 -18.14
C ARG A 485 4.40 2.30 -18.33
N PRO A 486 5.00 2.83 -19.41
CA PRO A 486 6.46 2.86 -19.57
C PRO A 486 7.13 3.69 -18.48
N SER A 487 6.49 4.75 -17.99
CA SER A 487 6.97 5.51 -16.82
C SER A 487 7.00 4.67 -15.55
N ALA A 488 6.00 3.82 -15.28
CA ALA A 488 6.01 2.94 -14.12
C ALA A 488 7.13 1.89 -14.20
N VAL A 489 7.40 1.35 -15.39
CA VAL A 489 8.51 0.41 -15.63
C VAL A 489 9.86 1.10 -15.39
N LEU A 490 10.03 2.30 -15.96
CA LEU A 490 11.25 3.10 -15.81
C LEU A 490 11.48 3.51 -14.34
N VAL A 491 10.45 3.98 -13.64
CA VAL A 491 10.53 4.33 -12.21
C VAL A 491 10.86 3.11 -11.37
N LYS A 492 10.24 1.95 -11.66
CA LYS A 492 10.53 0.70 -10.95
C LYS A 492 11.98 0.26 -11.16
N LEU A 493 12.53 0.46 -12.36
CA LEU A 493 13.94 0.20 -12.67
C LEU A 493 14.85 1.14 -11.87
N ILE A 494 14.58 2.46 -11.90
CA ILE A 494 15.37 3.48 -11.20
C ILE A 494 15.36 3.25 -9.67
N LYS A 495 14.24 2.80 -9.10
CA LYS A 495 14.12 2.48 -7.66
C LYS A 495 14.99 1.32 -7.19
N GLN A 496 15.57 0.51 -8.09
CA GLN A 496 16.50 -0.56 -7.72
C GLN A 496 17.89 -0.03 -7.33
N PHE A 497 18.19 1.22 -7.67
CA PHE A 497 19.49 1.86 -7.44
C PHE A 497 19.44 2.82 -6.24
N GLN A 498 20.54 2.88 -5.50
CA GLN A 498 20.72 3.81 -4.38
C GLN A 498 21.00 5.23 -4.88
N SER A 499 21.59 5.38 -6.07
CA SER A 499 21.86 6.66 -6.70
C SER A 499 20.62 7.54 -6.79
N HIS A 500 20.83 8.83 -6.57
CA HIS A 500 19.86 9.86 -6.90
C HIS A 500 19.86 10.07 -8.42
N VAL A 501 18.69 9.95 -9.05
CA VAL A 501 18.54 10.04 -10.51
C VAL A 501 17.52 11.11 -10.84
N THR A 502 17.94 12.14 -11.57
CA THR A 502 17.04 13.17 -12.11
C THR A 502 16.85 12.98 -13.61
N VAL A 503 15.67 13.32 -14.09
CA VAL A 503 15.26 13.16 -15.50
C VAL A 503 14.72 14.47 -16.02
N GLU A 504 15.24 14.91 -17.16
CA GLU A 504 14.86 16.16 -17.82
C GLU A 504 14.44 15.88 -19.26
N ASN A 505 13.34 16.49 -19.71
CA ASN A 505 12.92 16.45 -21.10
C ASN A 505 13.54 17.64 -21.83
N MET A 506 14.59 17.41 -22.62
CA MET A 506 15.33 18.48 -23.29
C MET A 506 14.54 19.18 -24.40
N ASP A 507 13.43 18.60 -24.83
CA ASP A 507 12.54 19.15 -25.86
C ASP A 507 11.27 19.76 -25.25
N SER A 508 11.26 20.01 -23.94
CA SER A 508 10.17 20.66 -23.18
C SER A 508 10.74 21.68 -22.19
N PRO A 509 10.04 22.78 -21.88
CA PRO A 509 10.46 23.72 -20.84
C PRO A 509 10.31 23.18 -19.41
N ALA A 510 9.87 21.93 -19.24
CA ALA A 510 9.78 21.27 -17.94
C ALA A 510 11.19 20.95 -17.41
N GLY A 511 11.54 21.52 -16.25
CA GLY A 511 12.82 21.27 -15.60
C GLY A 511 13.02 19.82 -15.14
N PRO A 512 14.22 19.47 -14.64
CA PRO A 512 14.52 18.13 -14.16
C PRO A 512 13.60 17.71 -13.02
N VAL A 513 13.15 16.46 -13.05
CA VAL A 513 12.32 15.85 -12.01
C VAL A 513 13.00 14.63 -11.41
N ASP A 514 12.56 14.23 -10.21
CA ASP A 514 13.00 13.00 -9.57
C ASP A 514 12.53 11.76 -10.36
N GLY A 515 13.48 10.97 -10.86
CA GLY A 515 13.24 9.75 -11.62
C GLY A 515 12.60 8.62 -10.82
N LYS A 516 12.54 8.71 -9.49
CA LYS A 516 11.85 7.76 -8.61
C LYS A 516 10.38 8.12 -8.36
N ASN A 517 9.92 9.30 -8.82
CA ASN A 517 8.54 9.76 -8.65
C ASN A 517 7.73 9.60 -9.95
N LEU A 518 6.76 8.67 -9.94
CA LEU A 518 5.95 8.35 -11.11
C LEU A 518 5.12 9.52 -11.62
N MET A 519 4.48 10.30 -10.72
CA MET A 519 3.64 11.42 -11.14
C MET A 519 4.48 12.51 -11.80
N LYS A 520 5.68 12.79 -11.27
CA LYS A 520 6.60 13.76 -11.88
C LYS A 520 7.16 13.27 -13.22
N MET A 521 7.49 11.99 -13.33
CA MET A 521 7.95 11.38 -14.59
C MET A 521 6.92 11.49 -15.72
N VAL A 522 5.64 11.24 -15.42
CA VAL A 522 4.55 11.40 -16.40
C VAL A 522 4.33 12.88 -16.76
N SER A 523 4.51 13.80 -15.80
CA SER A 523 4.35 15.24 -16.02
C SER A 523 5.39 15.86 -16.95
N LEU A 524 6.52 15.18 -17.21
CA LEU A 524 7.52 15.62 -18.19
C LEU A 524 6.97 15.67 -19.62
N GLY A 525 5.86 14.98 -19.90
CA GLY A 525 5.20 15.01 -21.20
C GLY A 525 6.08 14.50 -22.35
N ALA A 526 6.98 13.56 -22.08
CA ALA A 526 7.92 13.04 -23.08
C ALA A 526 7.16 12.25 -24.17
N LYS A 527 7.37 12.62 -25.44
CA LYS A 527 6.77 11.96 -26.62
C LYS A 527 7.81 11.14 -27.38
N ALA A 528 7.35 10.32 -28.32
CA ALA A 528 8.24 9.63 -29.26
C ALA A 528 9.18 10.64 -29.95
N GLY A 529 10.48 10.35 -29.97
CA GLY A 529 11.53 11.21 -30.53
C GLY A 529 12.10 12.24 -29.57
N HIS A 530 11.53 12.44 -28.38
CA HIS A 530 12.08 13.37 -27.39
C HIS A 530 13.39 12.85 -26.78
N ARG A 531 14.32 13.77 -26.53
CA ARG A 531 15.61 13.55 -25.87
C ARG A 531 15.45 13.78 -24.38
N MET A 532 15.76 12.75 -23.62
CA MET A 532 15.67 12.72 -22.17
C MET A 532 17.06 12.64 -21.57
N ARG A 533 17.43 13.63 -20.77
CA ARG A 533 18.69 13.63 -20.04
C ARG A 533 18.48 12.98 -18.67
N PHE A 534 19.29 11.98 -18.37
CA PHE A 534 19.33 11.33 -17.06
C PHE A 534 20.65 11.70 -16.39
N SER A 535 20.56 12.23 -15.18
CA SER A 535 21.73 12.55 -14.36
C SER A 535 21.70 11.70 -13.10
N ALA A 536 22.75 10.92 -12.86
CA ALA A 536 22.83 10.02 -11.72
C ALA A 536 24.02 10.40 -10.81
N SER A 537 23.78 10.44 -9.50
CA SER A 537 24.80 10.70 -8.48
C SER A 537 24.73 9.65 -7.37
N GLY A 538 25.89 9.09 -6.99
CA GLY A 538 26.01 8.00 -6.01
C GLY A 538 26.90 6.85 -6.48
N ALA A 539 27.17 5.90 -5.58
CA ALA A 539 28.13 4.80 -5.79
C ALA A 539 27.76 3.84 -6.95
N ASP A 540 26.50 3.81 -7.37
CA ASP A 540 25.96 2.98 -8.46
C ASP A 540 25.50 3.80 -9.68
N ALA A 541 25.83 5.09 -9.77
CA ALA A 541 25.38 6.01 -10.82
C ALA A 541 25.63 5.48 -12.25
N ARG A 542 26.85 4.99 -12.54
CA ARG A 542 27.19 4.45 -13.87
C ARG A 542 26.39 3.19 -14.23
N ARG A 543 26.15 2.32 -13.23
CA ARG A 543 25.31 1.11 -13.40
C ARG A 543 23.84 1.48 -13.61
N ALA A 544 23.34 2.50 -12.90
CA ALA A 544 21.99 3.00 -13.06
C ALA A 544 21.75 3.53 -14.49
N LEU A 545 22.64 4.37 -15.02
CA LEU A 545 22.49 4.90 -16.39
C LEU A 545 22.59 3.83 -17.47
N ALA A 546 23.49 2.85 -17.32
CA ALA A 546 23.58 1.72 -18.25
C ALA A 546 22.28 0.90 -18.27
N ALA A 547 21.71 0.59 -17.10
CA ALA A 547 20.45 -0.12 -16.98
C ALA A 547 19.27 0.69 -17.54
N ILE A 548 19.23 2.00 -17.28
CA ILE A 548 18.23 2.92 -17.84
C ILE A 548 18.29 2.92 -19.37
N GLY A 549 19.47 3.05 -19.95
CA GLY A 549 19.67 3.00 -21.39
C GLY A 549 19.17 1.70 -22.00
N GLN A 550 19.55 0.57 -21.40
CA GLN A 550 19.09 -0.76 -21.84
C GLN A 550 17.56 -0.90 -21.72
N GLY A 551 16.96 -0.39 -20.64
CA GLY A 551 15.51 -0.39 -20.45
C GLY A 551 14.77 0.42 -21.52
N ILE A 552 15.32 1.58 -21.90
CA ILE A 552 14.77 2.44 -22.96
C ILE A 552 14.93 1.77 -24.34
N GLU A 553 16.06 1.12 -24.61
CA GLU A 553 16.26 0.35 -25.84
C GLU A 553 15.32 -0.85 -25.96
N GLN A 554 15.02 -1.51 -24.83
CA GLN A 554 14.03 -2.59 -24.75
C GLN A 554 12.57 -2.09 -24.76
N GLY A 555 12.36 -0.79 -24.94
CA GLY A 555 11.03 -0.17 -25.08
C GLY A 555 10.22 -0.09 -23.79
N LEU A 556 10.82 -0.28 -22.62
CA LEU A 556 10.18 -0.14 -21.31
C LEU A 556 8.86 -0.93 -21.17
N GLY A 557 8.80 -2.12 -21.79
CA GLY A 557 7.62 -2.99 -21.78
C GLY A 557 6.68 -2.81 -22.98
N GLU A 558 7.08 -2.07 -24.00
CA GLU A 558 6.37 -1.86 -25.28
C GLU A 558 7.29 -2.11 -26.47
N MET A 559 6.74 -2.44 -27.65
CA MET A 559 7.54 -2.61 -28.87
C MET A 559 8.01 -1.23 -29.39
N PRO A 560 9.32 -0.98 -29.57
CA PRO A 560 9.80 0.32 -30.07
C PRO A 560 9.29 0.62 -31.48
N SER A 561 8.93 1.87 -31.77
CA SER A 561 8.68 2.29 -33.15
C SER A 561 9.99 2.30 -33.95
N ALA A 562 9.96 1.84 -35.21
CA ALA A 562 11.10 1.85 -36.12
C ALA A 562 11.70 3.27 -36.27
N PRO A 563 13.02 3.41 -36.53
CA PRO A 563 13.65 4.72 -36.69
C PRO A 563 13.03 5.51 -37.86
N PRO A 564 12.92 6.85 -37.77
CA PRO A 564 12.38 7.66 -38.84
C PRO A 564 13.25 7.54 -40.11
N GLU A 565 12.60 7.27 -41.25
CA GLU A 565 13.21 7.27 -42.58
C GLU A 565 13.81 8.65 -42.86
N GLN A 566 15.08 8.70 -43.27
CA GLN A 566 15.69 9.94 -43.75
C GLN A 566 14.88 10.49 -44.94
N PRO A 567 14.62 11.81 -45.01
CA PRO A 567 13.90 12.38 -46.14
C PRO A 567 14.71 12.10 -47.40
N LYS A 568 14.12 11.32 -48.33
CA LYS A 568 14.72 11.03 -49.63
C LYS A 568 15.04 12.36 -50.32
N ARG A 569 16.33 12.65 -50.51
CA ARG A 569 16.80 13.82 -51.26
C ARG A 569 16.08 13.87 -52.61
N SER A 570 15.45 15.00 -52.91
CA SER A 570 14.87 15.28 -54.23
C SER A 570 15.93 15.07 -55.31
N TRP A 571 15.56 14.36 -56.37
CA TRP A 571 16.42 14.04 -57.52
C TRP A 571 17.06 15.28 -58.16
N LEU A 572 16.45 16.45 -58.02
CA LEU A 572 16.96 17.75 -58.47
C LEU A 572 18.24 18.20 -57.74
N SER A 573 18.47 17.74 -56.50
CA SER A 573 19.68 18.09 -55.73
C SER A 573 20.96 17.37 -56.20
N ARG A 574 20.86 16.44 -57.14
CA ARG A 574 22.01 15.69 -57.70
C ARG A 574 22.59 16.32 -58.97
N LEU A 575 22.01 17.40 -59.49
CA LEU A 575 22.45 18.04 -60.74
C LEU A 575 23.36 19.27 -60.53
N PHE A 576 23.60 19.69 -59.28
CA PHE A 576 24.42 20.88 -58.97
C PHE A 576 25.48 20.63 -57.89
N SER A 577 26.10 19.45 -57.88
CA SER A 577 27.30 19.16 -57.08
C SER A 577 28.35 18.47 -57.93
#